data_AF-A0A926VVK6-F1
#
_entry.id   AF-A0A926VVK6-F1
#
_cell.length_a   1.000
_cell.length_b   1.000
_cell.length_c   1.000
_cell.angle_alpha   90.00
_cell.angle_beta   90.00
_cell.angle_gamma   90.00
#
_symmetry.space_group_name_H-M   'P 1'
#
loop_
_entity.id
_entity.type
_entity.pdbx_description
1 polymer ?
#
loop_
_entity_poly.entity_id
_entity_poly.type
_entity_poly.pdbx_seq_one_letter_code
_entity_poly.pdbx_strand_id
1 'polypeptide(L)'
;MSAHLDSDRTPIIIRLFVTLTGLRSYPTLKEIFVCSNDGILNHLCNELQNQGLIVYWVRRQGQNLHIDNRNTGKSTHYSLPMATKVTSFEKVIDSLQDLIKTEEESINAKLNTLVDVATLFQERCEINIKHNLNQPEKDKSIAVVDNSFTESIKDQENLTEISNGKILDKLLLKIIQDIQNKSPKNKLSVSTLGTEIRKITGESPNSIIEKLNLGSSFLKYLKSSPTFTLKPNGKEYEVTALFCE
;
A
#
# COMPACT_ATOMS: atom_id res chain seq x y z
N MET A 1 -30.91 18.46 -1.65
CA MET A 1 -32.28 17.98 -1.44
C MET A 1 -32.18 16.64 -0.72
N SER A 2 -32.27 16.68 0.61
CA SER A 2 -32.20 15.50 1.48
C SER A 2 -33.54 14.79 1.45
N ALA A 3 -33.54 13.50 1.12
CA ALA A 3 -34.72 12.67 1.28
C ALA A 3 -34.81 12.24 2.76
N HIS A 4 -35.80 12.82 3.45
CA HIS A 4 -36.29 12.38 4.74
C HIS A 4 -36.97 11.02 4.54
N LEU A 5 -36.42 9.96 5.11
CA LEU A 5 -37.06 8.65 5.12
C LEU A 5 -38.13 8.67 6.21
N ASP A 6 -39.36 8.85 5.76
CA ASP A 6 -40.57 8.71 6.58
C ASP A 6 -40.65 7.29 7.14
N SER A 7 -40.81 7.20 8.46
CA SER A 7 -40.52 6.01 9.28
C SER A 7 -41.68 5.01 9.36
N ASP A 8 -42.60 5.02 8.39
CA ASP A 8 -43.84 4.20 8.50
C ASP A 8 -44.21 3.39 7.26
N ARG A 9 -43.22 3.10 6.41
CA ARG A 9 -43.35 2.06 5.39
C ARG A 9 -42.15 1.15 5.45
N THR A 10 -42.31 0.02 6.12
CA THR A 10 -41.40 -1.12 6.01
C THR A 10 -41.15 -1.38 4.52
N PRO A 11 -39.92 -1.18 4.00
CA PRO A 11 -39.60 -1.68 2.68
C PRO A 11 -39.66 -3.19 2.81
N ILE A 12 -40.68 -3.81 2.20
CA ILE A 12 -40.70 -5.24 1.98
C ILE A 12 -39.50 -5.51 1.08
N ILE A 13 -38.36 -5.81 1.68
CA ILE A 13 -37.18 -6.33 1.00
C ILE A 13 -37.60 -7.72 0.53
N ILE A 14 -38.18 -7.78 -0.67
CA ILE A 14 -38.51 -9.04 -1.31
C ILE A 14 -37.19 -9.74 -1.59
N ARG A 15 -36.79 -10.66 -0.70
CA ARG A 15 -35.86 -11.74 -1.02
C ARG A 15 -36.53 -12.58 -2.10
N LEU A 16 -36.30 -12.23 -3.37
CA LEU A 16 -36.84 -12.95 -4.50
C LEU A 16 -36.03 -14.23 -4.71
N PHE A 17 -36.35 -15.29 -3.94
CA PHE A 17 -36.14 -16.65 -4.43
C PHE A 17 -37.23 -16.90 -5.47
N VAL A 18 -36.87 -16.75 -6.75
CA VAL A 18 -37.81 -16.98 -7.86
C VAL A 18 -38.08 -18.47 -7.98
N THR A 19 -39.19 -18.93 -7.42
CA THR A 19 -39.97 -20.02 -8.02
C THR A 19 -41.08 -19.38 -8.85
N LEU A 20 -41.24 -19.82 -10.10
CA LEU A 20 -42.11 -19.22 -11.13
C LEU A 20 -43.60 -19.09 -10.73
N THR A 21 -44.01 -19.65 -9.60
CA THR A 21 -45.40 -19.69 -9.11
C THR A 21 -45.83 -18.48 -8.27
N GLY A 22 -44.91 -17.58 -7.88
CA GLY A 22 -45.20 -16.49 -6.94
C GLY A 22 -45.78 -15.18 -7.51
N LEU A 23 -45.64 -14.91 -8.81
CA LEU A 23 -45.97 -13.60 -9.41
C LEU A 23 -47.48 -13.31 -9.51
N ARG A 24 -48.36 -14.32 -9.44
CA ARG A 24 -49.82 -14.12 -9.39
C ARG A 24 -50.32 -13.48 -8.10
N SER A 25 -49.49 -13.39 -7.06
CA SER A 25 -49.92 -12.94 -5.73
C SER A 25 -49.78 -11.43 -5.47
N TYR A 26 -49.31 -10.63 -6.43
CA TYR A 26 -48.99 -9.22 -6.20
C TYR A 26 -49.55 -8.29 -7.31
N PRO A 27 -50.86 -7.99 -7.31
CA PRO A 27 -51.51 -7.20 -8.36
C PRO A 27 -51.14 -5.70 -8.36
N THR A 28 -50.51 -5.18 -7.30
CA THR A 28 -50.18 -3.75 -7.15
C THR A 28 -48.70 -3.43 -7.38
N LEU A 29 -47.91 -4.43 -7.77
CA LEU A 29 -46.47 -4.29 -7.86
C LEU A 29 -46.10 -3.48 -9.12
N LYS A 30 -45.26 -2.46 -8.98
CA LYS A 30 -44.86 -1.54 -10.07
C LYS A 30 -43.37 -1.62 -10.41
N GLU A 31 -42.55 -1.99 -9.43
CA GLU A 31 -41.09 -1.96 -9.52
C GLU A 31 -40.49 -3.23 -8.93
N ILE A 32 -39.47 -3.80 -9.60
CA ILE A 32 -38.77 -5.02 -9.18
C ILE A 32 -37.26 -4.77 -9.22
N PHE A 33 -36.57 -5.18 -8.16
CA PHE A 33 -35.10 -5.24 -8.11
C PHE A 33 -34.63 -6.66 -8.33
N VAL A 34 -33.74 -6.86 -9.30
CA VAL A 34 -33.17 -8.15 -9.68
C VAL A 34 -31.67 -8.14 -9.40
N CYS A 35 -31.24 -9.02 -8.51
CA CYS A 35 -29.86 -9.19 -8.10
C CYS A 35 -29.28 -10.48 -8.71
N SER A 36 -29.06 -10.51 -10.02
CA SER A 36 -28.39 -11.63 -10.68
C SER A 36 -27.19 -11.15 -11.45
N ASN A 37 -26.05 -11.80 -11.22
CA ASN A 37 -24.82 -11.53 -11.97
C ASN A 37 -24.82 -12.25 -13.31
N ASP A 38 -25.42 -13.43 -13.36
CA ASP A 38 -25.45 -14.28 -14.54
C ASP A 38 -26.71 -13.95 -15.35
N GLY A 39 -26.57 -13.79 -16.67
CA GLY A 39 -27.63 -13.40 -17.60
C GLY A 39 -28.82 -14.37 -17.68
N ILE A 40 -28.88 -15.36 -16.81
CA ILE A 40 -29.90 -16.40 -16.68
C ILE A 40 -31.29 -15.78 -16.50
N LEU A 41 -31.39 -14.67 -15.74
CA LEU A 41 -32.68 -14.00 -15.50
C LEU A 41 -33.08 -13.00 -16.60
N ASN A 42 -32.35 -12.90 -17.70
CA ASN A 42 -32.68 -11.96 -18.78
C ASN A 42 -34.08 -12.21 -19.36
N HIS A 43 -34.44 -13.48 -19.63
CA HIS A 43 -35.75 -13.82 -20.19
C HIS A 43 -36.89 -13.43 -19.24
N LEU A 44 -36.74 -13.73 -17.94
CA LEU A 44 -37.70 -13.33 -16.92
C LEU A 44 -37.81 -11.80 -16.80
N CYS A 45 -36.69 -11.08 -16.84
CA CYS A 45 -36.70 -9.61 -16.79
C CYS A 45 -37.48 -9.02 -17.97
N ASN A 46 -37.32 -9.59 -19.17
CA ASN A 46 -38.03 -9.14 -20.36
C ASN A 46 -39.53 -9.45 -20.26
N GLU A 47 -39.90 -10.63 -19.77
CA GLU A 47 -41.29 -11.01 -19.50
C GLU A 47 -41.97 -10.03 -18.54
N LEU A 48 -41.28 -9.66 -17.45
CA LEU A 48 -41.76 -8.71 -16.45
C LEU A 48 -41.87 -7.28 -17.01
N GLN A 49 -40.92 -6.86 -17.83
CA GLN A 49 -41.00 -5.57 -18.53
C GLN A 49 -42.19 -5.51 -19.48
N ASN A 50 -42.46 -6.59 -20.22
CA ASN A 50 -43.59 -6.69 -21.13
C ASN A 50 -44.93 -6.65 -20.39
N GLN A 51 -44.97 -7.08 -19.13
CA GLN A 51 -46.12 -6.93 -18.24
C GLN A 51 -46.27 -5.51 -17.65
N GLY A 52 -45.42 -4.55 -18.06
CA GLY A 52 -45.46 -3.15 -17.64
C GLY A 52 -44.73 -2.87 -16.33
N LEU A 53 -43.93 -3.80 -15.82
CA LEU A 53 -43.17 -3.62 -14.58
C LEU A 53 -41.83 -2.93 -14.85
N ILE A 54 -41.40 -2.07 -13.92
CA ILE A 54 -40.08 -1.44 -13.98
C ILE A 54 -39.06 -2.37 -13.36
N VAL A 55 -38.08 -2.82 -14.15
CA VAL A 55 -37.05 -3.75 -13.71
C VAL A 55 -35.72 -3.03 -13.50
N TYR A 56 -35.23 -3.07 -12.26
CA TYR A 56 -33.95 -2.53 -11.84
C TYR A 56 -32.96 -3.66 -11.62
N TRP A 57 -31.82 -3.59 -12.30
CA TRP A 57 -30.71 -4.53 -12.13
C TRP A 57 -29.78 -4.02 -11.05
N VAL A 58 -29.64 -4.77 -9.96
CA VAL A 58 -28.75 -4.41 -8.86
C VAL A 58 -27.50 -5.28 -8.93
N ARG A 59 -26.35 -4.66 -9.15
CA ARG A 59 -25.03 -5.29 -9.11
C ARG A 59 -24.24 -4.73 -7.95
N ARG A 60 -23.54 -5.58 -7.23
CA ARG A 60 -22.60 -5.15 -6.19
C ARG A 60 -21.19 -5.21 -6.73
N GLN A 61 -20.50 -4.08 -6.73
CA GLN A 61 -19.08 -3.98 -7.04
C GLN A 61 -18.35 -3.46 -5.80
N GLY A 62 -17.81 -4.39 -5.00
CA GLY A 62 -17.15 -4.07 -3.72
C GLY A 62 -18.11 -3.42 -2.72
N GLN A 63 -17.87 -2.13 -2.46
CA GLN A 63 -18.66 -1.28 -1.52
C GLN A 63 -19.77 -0.48 -2.20
N ASN A 64 -19.86 -0.52 -3.54
CA ASN A 64 -20.86 0.23 -4.30
C ASN A 64 -21.92 -0.71 -4.89
N LEU A 65 -23.18 -0.28 -4.80
CA LEU A 65 -24.31 -0.86 -5.50
C LEU A 65 -24.54 -0.07 -6.78
N HIS A 66 -24.54 -0.78 -7.90
CA HIS A 66 -24.93 -0.28 -9.20
C HIS A 66 -26.36 -0.70 -9.46
N ILE A 67 -27.25 0.28 -9.64
CA ILE A 67 -28.66 0.03 -9.96
C ILE A 67 -28.93 0.55 -11.36
N ASP A 68 -29.16 -0.38 -12.29
CA ASP A 68 -29.44 -0.09 -13.69
C ASP A 68 -30.94 -0.20 -13.95
N ASN A 69 -31.57 0.91 -14.34
CA ASN A 69 -32.94 0.88 -14.84
C ASN A 69 -32.92 0.53 -16.34
N ARG A 70 -33.38 -0.67 -16.68
CA ARG A 70 -33.40 -1.10 -18.09
C ARG A 70 -34.47 -0.40 -18.94
N ASN A 71 -35.49 0.19 -18.33
CA ASN A 71 -36.56 0.88 -19.06
C ASN A 71 -36.13 2.30 -19.47
N THR A 72 -35.22 2.93 -18.72
CA THR A 72 -34.72 4.30 -18.99
C THR A 72 -33.24 4.34 -19.40
N GLY A 73 -32.52 3.23 -19.31
CA GLY A 73 -31.07 3.17 -19.56
C GLY A 73 -30.22 3.92 -18.52
N LYS A 74 -30.84 4.41 -17.44
CA LYS A 74 -30.18 5.22 -16.43
C LYS A 74 -29.61 4.34 -15.33
N SER A 75 -28.31 4.45 -15.10
CA SER A 75 -27.64 3.85 -13.96
C SER A 75 -27.59 4.81 -12.77
N THR A 76 -27.80 4.29 -11.57
CA THR A 76 -27.62 5.03 -10.32
C THR A 76 -26.66 4.26 -9.44
N HIS A 77 -25.63 4.95 -8.94
CA HIS A 77 -24.62 4.39 -8.06
C HIS A 77 -24.94 4.77 -6.62
N TYR A 78 -25.08 3.77 -5.76
CA TYR A 78 -25.24 3.95 -4.32
C TYR A 78 -24.04 3.36 -3.61
N SER A 79 -23.27 4.18 -2.91
CA SER A 79 -22.30 3.66 -1.95
C SER A 79 -23.07 3.16 -0.73
N LEU A 80 -22.84 1.90 -0.33
CA LEU A 80 -23.37 1.43 0.95
C LEU A 80 -22.69 2.26 2.05
N PRO A 81 -23.43 3.06 2.84
CA PRO A 81 -22.81 3.71 3.98
C PRO A 81 -22.34 2.58 4.90
N MET A 82 -21.03 2.41 5.04
CA MET A 82 -20.52 1.65 6.16
C MET A 82 -21.09 2.31 7.40
N ALA A 83 -21.78 1.52 8.22
CA ALA A 83 -22.16 1.90 9.58
C ALA A 83 -20.90 1.92 10.47
N THR A 84 -19.86 2.65 10.06
CA THR A 84 -18.88 3.20 10.97
C THR A 84 -19.26 4.66 11.10
N LYS A 85 -20.04 4.93 12.15
CA LYS A 85 -20.13 6.25 12.78
C LYS A 85 -18.74 6.85 12.71
N VAL A 86 -18.55 7.90 11.91
CA VAL A 86 -17.25 8.58 11.77
C VAL A 86 -16.77 8.83 13.20
N THR A 87 -15.80 8.06 13.64
CA THR A 87 -15.18 8.24 14.93
C THR A 87 -14.59 9.62 14.88
N SER A 88 -15.13 10.52 15.71
CA SER A 88 -14.64 11.89 15.88
C SER A 88 -13.11 11.90 15.78
N PHE A 89 -12.56 12.91 15.11
CA PHE A 89 -11.12 13.08 14.94
C PHE A 89 -10.34 12.87 16.26
N GLU A 90 -10.91 13.32 17.38
CA GLU A 90 -10.39 13.09 18.74
C GLU A 90 -10.16 11.61 19.05
N LYS A 91 -11.11 10.73 18.73
CA LYS A 91 -10.98 9.27 18.95
C LYS A 91 -9.90 8.63 18.08
N VAL A 92 -9.65 9.21 16.90
CA VAL A 92 -8.58 8.74 16.02
C VAL A 92 -7.23 9.13 16.61
N ILE A 93 -7.11 10.34 17.16
CA ILE A 93 -5.90 10.77 17.88
C ILE A 93 -5.66 9.89 19.09
N ASP A 94 -6.68 9.65 19.92
CA ASP A 94 -6.56 8.80 21.11
C ASP A 94 -6.10 7.38 20.74
N SER A 95 -6.71 6.80 19.69
CA SER A 95 -6.32 5.47 19.20
C SER A 95 -4.90 5.43 18.63
N LEU A 96 -4.44 6.50 17.99
CA LEU A 96 -3.06 6.59 17.49
C LEU A 96 -2.07 6.71 18.65
N GLN A 97 -2.39 7.51 19.67
CA GLN A 97 -1.56 7.65 20.86
C GLN A 97 -1.45 6.32 21.63
N ASP A 98 -2.56 5.61 21.82
CA ASP A 98 -2.57 4.30 22.47
C ASP A 98 -1.73 3.28 21.68
N LEU A 99 -1.82 3.30 20.34
CA LEU A 99 -1.04 2.40 19.49
C LEU A 99 0.46 2.67 19.59
N ILE A 100 0.86 3.95 19.53
CA ILE A 100 2.26 4.37 19.67
C ILE A 100 2.80 3.95 21.04
N LYS A 101 2.04 4.20 22.11
CA LYS A 101 2.43 3.82 23.46
C LYS A 101 2.60 2.30 23.61
N THR A 102 1.67 1.52 23.04
CA THR A 102 1.73 0.05 23.06
C THR A 102 2.95 -0.47 22.29
N GLU A 103 3.29 0.17 21.16
CA GLU A 103 4.47 -0.19 20.38
C GLU A 103 5.77 0.16 21.12
N GLU A 104 5.85 1.33 21.76
CA GLU A 104 6.98 1.72 22.61
C GLU A 104 7.19 0.74 23.77
N GLU A 105 6.12 0.34 24.47
CA GLU A 105 6.18 -0.66 25.53
C GLU A 105 6.68 -2.02 25.02
N SER A 106 6.21 -2.45 23.83
CA SER A 106 6.65 -3.68 23.18
C SER A 106 8.13 -3.65 22.76
N ILE A 107 8.59 -2.53 22.21
CA ILE A 107 9.99 -2.32 21.83
C ILE A 107 10.87 -2.33 23.08
N ASN A 108 10.47 -1.62 24.13
CA ASN A 108 11.23 -1.56 25.39
C ASN A 108 11.30 -2.93 26.07
N ALA A 109 10.22 -3.71 26.07
CA ALA A 109 10.22 -5.08 26.58
C ALA A 109 11.23 -5.96 25.81
N LYS A 110 11.23 -5.89 24.47
CA LYS A 110 12.19 -6.63 23.65
C LYS A 110 13.63 -6.20 23.89
N LEU A 111 13.88 -4.89 24.03
CA LEU A 111 15.21 -4.38 24.35
C LEU A 111 15.69 -4.88 25.70
N ASN A 112 14.85 -4.88 26.73
CA ASN A 112 15.18 -5.42 28.04
C ASN A 112 15.53 -6.92 27.95
N THR A 113 14.74 -7.71 27.22
CA THR A 113 15.07 -9.14 27.02
C THR A 113 16.40 -9.33 26.29
N LEU A 114 16.74 -8.46 25.34
CA LEU A 114 18.00 -8.54 24.62
C LEU A 114 19.18 -8.16 25.53
N VAL A 115 19.00 -7.15 26.38
CA VAL A 115 19.98 -6.78 27.41
C VAL A 115 20.18 -7.94 28.38
N ASP A 116 19.12 -8.59 28.85
CA ASP A 116 19.21 -9.75 29.75
C ASP A 116 19.95 -10.93 29.09
N VAL A 117 19.70 -11.19 27.80
CA VAL A 117 20.45 -12.21 27.05
C VAL A 117 21.92 -11.82 26.91
N ALA A 118 22.21 -10.55 26.64
CA ALA A 118 23.57 -10.05 26.50
C ALA A 118 24.34 -10.12 27.83
N THR A 119 23.72 -9.78 28.97
CA THR A 119 24.33 -9.91 30.30
C THR A 119 24.58 -11.37 30.65
N LEU A 120 23.61 -12.27 30.42
CA LEU A 120 23.79 -13.71 30.63
C LEU A 120 24.90 -14.29 29.73
N PHE A 121 25.00 -13.82 28.49
CA PHE A 121 26.06 -14.22 27.58
C PHE A 121 27.42 -13.73 28.06
N GLN A 122 27.51 -12.45 28.46
CA GLN A 122 28.73 -11.88 29.01
C GLN A 122 29.19 -12.63 30.26
N GLU A 123 28.29 -12.91 31.21
CA GLU A 123 28.58 -13.70 32.40
C GLU A 123 29.11 -15.10 32.04
N ARG A 124 28.45 -15.80 31.10
CA ARG A 124 28.91 -17.13 30.66
C ARG A 124 30.25 -17.09 29.92
N CYS A 125 30.50 -16.06 29.13
CA CYS A 125 31.78 -15.85 28.46
C CYS A 125 32.90 -15.53 29.46
N GLU A 126 32.63 -14.70 30.47
CA GLU A 126 33.58 -14.42 31.55
C GLU A 126 33.86 -15.67 32.42
N ILE A 127 32.88 -16.57 32.58
CA ILE A 127 33.06 -17.87 33.25
C ILE A 127 33.90 -18.83 32.39
N ASN A 128 33.76 -18.81 31.06
CA ASN A 128 34.53 -19.68 30.16
C ASN A 128 36.02 -19.27 30.07
N ILE A 129 36.34 -17.97 30.21
CA ILE A 129 37.73 -17.50 30.25
C ILE A 129 38.43 -17.89 31.56
N LYS A 130 37.71 -18.03 32.68
CA LYS A 130 38.28 -18.42 33.97
C LYS A 130 38.44 -19.93 34.17
N HIS A 131 37.79 -20.78 33.37
CA HIS A 131 37.87 -22.25 33.48
C HIS A 131 38.82 -22.92 32.45
N ASN A 132 39.54 -22.16 31.62
CA ASN A 132 40.55 -22.73 30.72
C ASN A 132 41.82 -21.89 30.64
N LEU A 133 42.50 -21.73 31.78
CA LEU A 133 43.86 -21.19 31.82
C LEU A 133 44.73 -21.90 32.87
N ASN A 134 44.96 -23.19 32.63
CA ASN A 134 46.25 -23.84 32.82
C ASN A 134 46.56 -24.42 31.42
N GLN A 135 47.38 -23.85 30.53
CA GLN A 135 48.81 -23.53 30.57
C GLN A 135 49.17 -22.87 29.20
N PRO A 136 50.39 -22.36 28.95
CA PRO A 136 50.57 -21.01 28.42
C PRO A 136 51.20 -20.91 27.02
N GLU A 137 51.22 -19.65 26.54
CA GLU A 137 52.24 -19.03 25.66
C GLU A 137 52.25 -19.34 24.15
N LYS A 138 51.83 -18.37 23.32
CA LYS A 138 52.78 -17.43 22.65
C LYS A 138 52.09 -16.38 21.76
N ASP A 139 52.66 -15.17 21.85
CA ASP A 139 52.79 -14.11 20.85
C ASP A 139 51.62 -13.15 20.51
N LYS A 140 51.68 -12.01 21.20
CA LYS A 140 51.85 -10.63 20.66
C LYS A 140 50.93 -10.11 19.55
N SER A 141 50.13 -9.12 19.97
CA SER A 141 50.04 -7.74 19.41
C SER A 141 49.11 -7.57 18.17
N ILE A 142 48.26 -6.55 18.00
CA ILE A 142 48.00 -5.24 18.63
C ILE A 142 46.50 -4.89 18.48
N ALA A 143 46.00 -4.10 19.43
CA ALA A 143 44.69 -3.44 19.48
C ALA A 143 44.33 -2.59 18.26
N VAL A 144 43.04 -2.34 18.02
CA VAL A 144 42.45 -0.98 17.98
C VAL A 144 40.93 -1.15 18.19
N VAL A 145 40.45 -0.58 19.30
CA VAL A 145 39.05 -0.20 19.51
C VAL A 145 38.80 0.97 18.57
N ASP A 146 37.75 0.89 17.74
CA ASP A 146 37.03 2.10 17.39
C ASP A 146 35.55 1.86 17.15
N ASN A 147 34.79 2.68 17.86
CA ASN A 147 33.35 2.83 17.87
C ASN A 147 32.77 2.99 16.46
N SER A 148 31.82 2.14 16.11
CA SER A 148 30.99 2.36 14.91
C SER A 148 29.71 1.54 15.03
N PHE A 149 28.80 1.88 15.94
CA PHE A 149 27.39 1.46 15.84
C PHE A 149 26.56 2.29 16.82
N THR A 150 26.38 3.57 16.53
CA THR A 150 25.32 4.39 17.12
C THR A 150 25.11 5.62 16.24
N GLU A 151 24.24 5.50 15.24
CA GLU A 151 23.27 6.54 14.87
C GLU A 151 22.41 6.03 13.70
N SER A 152 21.25 5.50 14.05
CA SER A 152 20.12 5.33 13.15
C SER A 152 18.87 5.63 13.96
N ILE A 153 18.65 6.91 14.25
CA ILE A 153 17.37 7.41 14.74
C ILE A 153 17.00 8.63 13.90
N LYS A 154 15.84 8.49 13.24
CA LYS A 154 14.92 9.53 12.76
C LYS A 154 15.57 10.66 11.95
N ASP A 155 15.39 10.60 10.64
CA ASP A 155 15.07 11.82 9.89
C ASP A 155 14.06 11.54 8.78
N GLN A 156 12.91 12.17 8.96
CA GLN A 156 11.92 12.47 7.95
C GLN A 156 12.52 13.58 7.07
N GLU A 157 13.52 13.23 6.26
CA GLU A 157 14.18 14.16 5.35
C GLU A 157 13.16 14.68 4.33
N ASN A 158 12.96 16.00 4.34
CA ASN A 158 12.37 16.72 3.22
C ASN A 158 13.18 16.38 1.95
N LEU A 159 12.57 15.66 1.01
CA LEU A 159 13.12 15.26 -0.29
C LEU A 159 13.48 16.43 -1.24
N THR A 160 13.50 17.67 -0.73
CA THR A 160 13.69 18.88 -1.53
C THR A 160 15.16 19.22 -1.77
N GLU A 161 16.08 18.64 -1.00
CA GLU A 161 17.52 18.91 -1.16
C GLU A 161 18.31 17.60 -1.23
N ILE A 162 18.71 17.23 -2.43
CA ILE A 162 19.57 16.06 -2.65
C ILE A 162 20.98 16.48 -2.24
N SER A 163 21.37 16.15 -1.02
CA SER A 163 22.68 16.49 -0.45
C SER A 163 23.69 15.33 -0.51
N ASN A 164 23.25 14.11 -0.81
CA ASN A 164 24.11 12.92 -0.87
C ASN A 164 23.57 11.84 -1.84
N GLY A 165 24.46 10.98 -2.35
CA GLY A 165 24.12 9.83 -3.20
C GLY A 165 23.16 8.83 -2.55
N LYS A 166 23.24 8.60 -1.23
CA LYS A 166 22.28 7.76 -0.50
C LYS A 166 20.84 8.32 -0.54
N ILE A 167 20.71 9.64 -0.45
CA ILE A 167 19.41 10.34 -0.53
C ILE A 167 18.88 10.27 -1.96
N LEU A 168 19.76 10.42 -2.96
CA LEU A 168 19.41 10.24 -4.36
C LEU A 168 18.90 8.81 -4.63
N ASP A 169 19.58 7.78 -4.11
CA ASP A 169 19.14 6.38 -4.28
C ASP A 169 17.76 6.15 -3.66
N LYS A 170 17.52 6.66 -2.45
CA LYS A 170 16.22 6.57 -1.78
C LYS A 170 15.12 7.28 -2.58
N LEU A 171 15.41 8.47 -3.12
CA LEU A 171 14.50 9.23 -3.98
C LEU A 171 14.18 8.44 -5.26
N LEU A 172 15.20 7.88 -5.92
CA LEU A 172 15.04 7.08 -7.13
C LEU A 172 14.20 5.83 -6.87
N LEU A 173 14.45 5.12 -5.76
CA LEU A 173 13.65 3.95 -5.36
C LEU A 173 12.17 4.30 -5.19
N LYS A 174 11.87 5.43 -4.53
CA LYS A 174 10.50 5.90 -4.33
C LYS A 174 9.82 6.21 -5.66
N ILE A 175 10.51 6.90 -6.57
CA ILE A 175 9.97 7.20 -7.92
C ILE A 175 9.66 5.90 -8.67
N ILE A 176 10.58 4.94 -8.65
CA ILE A 176 10.41 3.65 -9.32
C ILE A 176 9.17 2.91 -8.75
N GLN A 177 9.02 2.87 -7.42
CA GLN A 177 7.87 2.28 -6.75
C GLN A 177 6.56 3.00 -7.14
N ASP A 178 6.54 4.32 -7.13
CA ASP A 178 5.34 5.11 -7.48
C ASP A 178 4.89 4.86 -8.93
N ILE A 179 5.83 4.74 -9.87
CA ILE A 179 5.52 4.42 -11.27
C ILE A 179 5.00 2.99 -11.40
N GLN A 180 5.61 2.03 -10.72
CA GLN A 180 5.20 0.62 -10.76
C GLN A 180 3.84 0.40 -10.10
N ASN A 181 3.53 1.09 -9.00
CA ASN A 181 2.22 1.04 -8.35
C ASN A 181 1.10 1.57 -9.27
N LYS A 182 1.37 2.61 -10.06
CA LYS A 182 0.43 3.15 -11.04
C LYS A 182 0.30 2.28 -12.29
N SER A 183 1.34 1.53 -12.65
CA SER A 183 1.39 0.74 -13.87
C SER A 183 2.35 -0.45 -13.75
N PRO A 184 1.91 -1.57 -13.16
CA PRO A 184 2.78 -2.70 -12.81
C PRO A 184 3.35 -3.47 -14.01
N LYS A 185 2.76 -3.27 -15.20
CA LYS A 185 3.20 -3.91 -16.45
C LYS A 185 4.06 -3.01 -17.34
N ASN A 186 4.23 -1.74 -16.97
CA ASN A 186 4.98 -0.82 -17.81
C ASN A 186 6.48 -0.96 -17.53
N LYS A 187 7.27 -1.10 -18.59
CA LYS A 187 8.72 -1.19 -18.49
C LYS A 187 9.27 0.22 -18.29
N LEU A 188 10.08 0.41 -17.24
CA LEU A 188 10.61 1.72 -16.90
C LEU A 188 11.91 1.98 -17.66
N SER A 189 11.91 2.96 -18.56
CA SER A 189 13.13 3.43 -19.23
C SER A 189 13.90 4.46 -18.39
N VAL A 190 15.21 4.55 -18.61
CA VAL A 190 16.07 5.60 -18.02
C VAL A 190 15.57 7.00 -18.36
N SER A 191 15.02 7.18 -19.57
CA SER A 191 14.43 8.44 -20.03
C SER A 191 13.21 8.84 -19.20
N THR A 192 12.30 7.91 -18.94
CA THR A 192 11.11 8.13 -18.11
C THR A 192 11.49 8.43 -16.66
N LEU A 193 12.45 7.70 -16.10
CA LEU A 193 12.96 7.97 -14.77
C LEU A 193 13.58 9.38 -14.68
N GLY A 194 14.35 9.77 -15.70
CA GLY A 194 14.93 11.11 -15.80
C GLY A 194 13.89 12.23 -15.86
N THR A 195 12.76 12.02 -16.54
CA THR A 195 11.70 13.03 -16.60
C THR A 195 10.96 13.17 -15.26
N GLU A 196 10.71 12.07 -14.56
CA GLU A 196 10.07 12.12 -13.23
C GLU A 196 10.97 12.77 -12.18
N ILE A 197 12.28 12.50 -12.19
CA ILE A 197 13.23 13.20 -11.31
C ILE A 197 13.15 14.71 -11.55
N ARG A 198 13.23 15.14 -12.82
CA ARG A 198 13.17 16.57 -13.16
C ARG A 198 11.87 17.23 -12.75
N LYS A 199 10.74 16.52 -12.76
CA LYS A 199 9.45 17.04 -12.26
C LYS A 199 9.48 17.29 -10.75
N ILE A 200 10.18 16.44 -10.00
CA ILE A 200 10.25 16.52 -8.55
C ILE A 200 11.30 17.54 -8.10
N THR A 201 12.48 17.53 -8.72
CA THR A 201 13.64 18.32 -8.29
C THR A 201 13.78 19.64 -9.05
N GLY A 202 13.13 19.79 -10.21
CA GLY A 202 13.32 20.91 -11.13
C GLY A 202 14.63 20.86 -11.94
N GLU A 203 15.61 20.06 -11.50
CA GLU A 203 16.93 19.93 -12.11
C GLU A 203 17.03 18.72 -13.07
N SER A 204 17.94 18.78 -14.03
CA SER A 204 18.19 17.63 -14.92
C SER A 204 18.95 16.53 -14.16
N PRO A 205 18.73 15.24 -14.47
CA PRO A 205 19.43 14.14 -13.81
C PRO A 205 20.97 14.26 -13.88
N ASN A 206 21.52 14.73 -15.00
CA ASN A 206 22.97 14.91 -15.12
C ASN A 206 23.48 16.06 -14.27
N SER A 207 22.72 17.15 -14.14
CA SER A 207 23.07 18.29 -13.28
C SER A 207 23.14 17.89 -11.81
N ILE A 208 22.22 17.03 -11.36
CA ILE A 208 22.22 16.49 -9.99
C ILE A 208 23.46 15.62 -9.74
N ILE A 209 23.80 14.75 -10.70
CA ILE A 209 24.97 13.87 -10.59
C ILE A 209 26.28 14.66 -10.59
N GLU A 210 26.38 15.70 -11.42
CA GLU A 210 27.55 16.59 -11.45
C GLU A 210 27.68 17.39 -10.14
N LYS A 211 26.58 17.96 -9.64
CA LYS A 211 26.55 18.70 -8.35
C LYS A 211 27.03 17.84 -7.18
N LEU A 212 26.70 16.55 -7.21
CA LEU A 212 27.05 15.59 -6.16
C LEU A 212 28.39 14.88 -6.39
N ASN A 213 29.11 15.19 -7.47
CA ASN A 213 30.35 14.51 -7.88
C ASN A 213 30.20 12.97 -7.98
N LEU A 214 29.01 12.48 -8.39
CA LEU A 214 28.69 11.04 -8.43
C LEU A 214 29.01 10.39 -9.79
N GLY A 215 29.60 11.13 -10.72
CA GLY A 215 30.04 10.63 -12.02
C GLY A 215 29.79 11.62 -13.16
N SER A 216 29.99 11.16 -14.40
CA SER A 216 29.87 12.02 -15.60
C SER A 216 28.51 11.93 -16.30
N SER A 217 27.65 10.99 -15.93
CA SER A 217 26.30 10.89 -16.50
C SER A 217 25.39 10.05 -15.62
N PHE A 218 24.10 10.35 -15.67
CA PHE A 218 23.05 9.62 -14.96
C PHE A 218 23.04 8.13 -15.30
N LEU A 219 23.25 7.78 -16.57
CA LEU A 219 23.33 6.38 -16.99
C LEU A 219 24.54 5.66 -16.38
N LYS A 220 25.70 6.31 -16.28
CA LYS A 220 26.89 5.73 -15.64
C LYS A 220 26.67 5.56 -14.15
N TYR A 221 26.04 6.54 -13.50
CA TYR A 221 25.67 6.45 -12.09
C TYR A 221 24.77 5.23 -11.80
N LEU A 222 23.68 5.07 -12.54
CA LEU A 222 22.77 3.93 -12.40
C LEU A 222 23.47 2.58 -12.66
N LYS A 223 24.50 2.55 -13.52
CA LYS A 223 25.28 1.34 -13.79
C LYS A 223 26.28 1.02 -12.66
N SER A 224 26.80 2.04 -12.00
CA SER A 224 27.78 1.91 -10.90
C SER A 224 27.13 1.67 -9.55
N SER A 225 25.85 2.02 -9.39
CA SER A 225 25.10 1.80 -8.14
C SER A 225 24.72 0.32 -7.97
N PRO A 226 24.90 -0.27 -6.77
CA PRO A 226 24.47 -1.64 -6.48
C PRO A 226 22.93 -1.76 -6.36
N THR A 227 22.22 -0.65 -6.26
CA THR A 227 20.77 -0.60 -6.03
C THR A 227 19.96 -0.75 -7.31
N PHE A 228 20.56 -0.54 -8.48
CA PHE A 228 19.85 -0.53 -9.76
C PHE A 228 20.47 -1.51 -10.74
N THR A 229 19.62 -2.12 -11.56
CA THR A 229 20.03 -2.95 -12.68
C THR A 229 19.52 -2.35 -13.97
N LEU A 230 20.41 -2.30 -14.97
CA LEU A 230 20.11 -1.79 -16.30
C LEU A 230 20.06 -2.94 -17.30
N LYS A 231 18.96 -3.06 -18.04
CA LYS A 231 18.82 -4.01 -19.13
C LYS A 231 18.69 -3.26 -20.46
N PRO A 232 19.47 -3.60 -21.50
CA PRO A 232 19.30 -2.98 -22.80
C PRO A 232 17.95 -3.40 -23.40
N ASN A 233 17.17 -2.44 -23.87
CA ASN A 233 15.95 -2.65 -24.65
C ASN A 233 15.99 -1.79 -25.92
N GLY A 234 16.48 -2.38 -27.01
CA GLY A 234 16.65 -1.68 -28.28
C GLY A 234 17.68 -0.55 -28.18
N LYS A 235 17.23 0.69 -28.37
CA LYS A 235 18.06 1.91 -28.28
C LYS A 235 18.11 2.53 -26.89
N GLU A 236 17.33 2.02 -25.94
CA GLU A 236 17.22 2.56 -24.59
C GLU A 236 17.60 1.52 -23.54
N TYR A 237 17.78 1.97 -22.30
CA TYR A 237 18.01 1.11 -21.14
C TYR A 237 16.78 1.10 -20.24
N GLU A 238 16.38 -0.09 -19.81
CA GLU A 238 15.37 -0.29 -18.78
C GLU A 238 16.02 -0.33 -17.40
N VAL A 239 15.39 0.32 -16.42
CA VAL A 239 15.86 0.39 -15.03
C VAL A 239 14.98 -0.52 -14.19
N THR A 240 15.61 -1.40 -13.40
CA THR A 240 14.94 -2.18 -12.36
C THR A 240 15.64 -1.96 -11.04
N ALA A 241 14.89 -1.57 -10.01
CA ALA A 241 15.40 -1.49 -8.65
C ALA A 241 15.61 -2.89 -8.07
N LEU A 242 16.77 -3.11 -7.46
CA LEU A 242 17.00 -4.25 -6.58
C LEU A 242 16.54 -3.86 -5.19
N PHE A 243 15.39 -4.39 -4.77
CA PHE A 243 15.00 -4.31 -3.37
C PHE A 243 15.86 -5.33 -2.62
N CYS A 244 16.83 -4.85 -1.82
CA CYS A 244 17.41 -5.69 -0.79
C CYS A 244 16.33 -5.92 0.27
N GLU A 245 15.88 -7.17 0.40
CA GLU A 245 15.13 -7.66 1.57
C GLU A 245 16.03 -7.74 2.81
#